data_AF-A0A2S2D0R7-F1
#
_entry.id   AF-A0A2S2D0R7-F1
#
_cell.length_a   1.000
_cell.length_b   1.000
_cell.length_c   1.000
_cell.angle_alpha   90.00
_cell.angle_beta   90.00
_cell.angle_gamma   90.00
#
_symmetry.space_group_name_H-M   'P 1'
#
loop_
_entity.id
_entity.type
_entity.pdbx_description
1 polymer ?
#
loop_
_entity_poly.entity_id
_entity_poly.type
_entity_poly.pdbx_seq_one_letter_code
_entity_poly.pdbx_strand_id
1 'polypeptide(L)' 'MNEYKVAKEFCTPTRRFAVGQPVTPADIDGPLPFERWVALGHIAPQQPARKAEKAAAAG' A
#
# COMPACT_ATOMS: atom_id res chain seq x y z
N MET A 1 -14.47 1.32 3.95
CA MET A 1 -13.10 1.64 4.39
C MET A 1 -12.27 1.82 3.14
N ASN A 2 -11.56 2.94 3.00
CA ASN A 2 -10.64 3.09 1.86
C ASN A 2 -9.45 2.16 2.11
N GLU A 3 -9.36 1.08 1.35
CA GLU A 3 -8.21 0.19 1.38
C GLU A 3 -7.04 0.86 0.63
N TYR A 4 -5.83 0.73 1.16
CA TYR A 4 -4.61 1.23 0.52
C TYR A 4 -3.65 0.08 0.29
N LYS A 5 -2.75 0.24 -0.67
CA LYS A 5 -1.71 -0.75 -0.95
C LYS A 5 -0.35 -0.11 -0.97
N VAL A 6 0.62 -0.88 -0.51
CA VAL A 6 2.03 -0.48 -0.57
C VAL A 6 2.45 -0.50 -2.03
N ALA A 7 2.80 0.67 -2.57
CA ALA A 7 3.24 0.82 -3.95
C ALA A 7 4.77 0.70 -4.07
N LYS A 8 5.50 0.99 -2.99
CA LYS A 8 6.96 0.93 -2.94
C LYS A 8 7.43 0.41 -1.59
N GLU A 9 8.52 -0.35 -1.60
CA GLU A 9 9.14 -0.86 -0.38
C GLU A 9 9.52 0.29 0.56
N PHE A 10 9.28 0.08 1.85
CA PHE A 10 9.74 1.00 2.87
C PHE A 10 11.22 0.73 3.13
N CYS A 11 12.03 1.78 3.06
CA CYS A 11 13.47 1.67 3.30
C CYS A 11 13.81 1.62 4.80
N THR A 12 12.82 1.44 5.68
CA THR A 12 13.00 1.38 7.12
C THR A 12 13.13 -0.09 7.56
N PRO A 13 14.17 -0.44 8.33
CA PRO A 13 14.45 -1.83 8.71
C PRO A 13 13.34 -2.47 9.55
N THR A 14 12.52 -1.67 10.22
CA THR A 14 11.44 -2.09 11.12
C THR A 14 10.07 -2.22 10.44
N ARG A 15 9.89 -1.72 9.21
CA ARG A 15 8.60 -1.76 8.49
C ARG A 15 8.78 -2.46 7.16
N ARG A 16 8.57 -3.77 7.16
CA ARG A 16 8.58 -4.60 5.95
C ARG A 16 7.15 -4.80 5.47
N PHE A 17 6.56 -3.77 4.89
CA PHE A 17 5.38 -3.99 4.07
C PHE A 17 5.83 -4.42 2.68
N ALA A 18 5.33 -5.56 2.21
CA ALA A 18 5.60 -6.00 0.85
C ALA A 18 4.84 -5.11 -0.14
N VAL A 19 5.42 -4.87 -1.32
CA VAL A 19 4.71 -4.19 -2.40
C VAL A 19 3.44 -4.99 -2.76
N GLY A 20 2.31 -4.30 -2.86
CA GLY A 20 0.99 -4.87 -3.11
C GLY A 20 0.24 -5.30 -1.84
N GLN A 21 0.88 -5.27 -0.67
CA GLN A 21 0.23 -5.60 0.60
C GLN A 21 -0.84 -4.55 0.94
N PRO A 22 -2.05 -4.97 1.31
CA PRO A 22 -3.08 -4.06 1.82
C PRO A 22 -2.64 -3.49 3.17
N VAL A 23 -2.76 -2.18 3.32
CA VAL A 23 -2.45 -1.43 4.53
C VAL A 23 -3.57 -0.45 4.84
N THR A 24 -3.79 -0.23 6.12
CA THR A 24 -4.69 0.80 6.62
C THR A 24 -3.88 1.92 7.28
N PRO A 25 -4.47 3.11 7.51
CA PRO A 25 -3.80 4.18 8.24
C PRO A 25 -3.34 3.75 9.65
N ALA A 26 -4.03 2.80 10.27
CA ALA A 26 -3.66 2.26 11.58
C ALA A 26 -2.39 1.38 11.54
N ASP A 27 -2.10 0.73 10.40
CA ASP A 27 -0.86 -0.03 10.22
C ASP A 27 0.36 0.91 10.08
N ILE A 28 0.12 2.14 9.64
CA ILE A 28 1.16 3.12 9.39
C ILE A 28 1.39 4.00 10.64
N ASP A 29 2.04 3.41 11.64
CA ASP A 29 2.56 4.09 12.84
C ASP A 29 3.97 4.70 12.66
N GLY A 30 4.14 6.01 12.82
CA GLY A 30 5.48 6.61 12.77
C GLY A 30 5.50 8.13 12.71
N PRO A 31 6.71 8.72 12.59
CA PRO A 31 6.87 10.17 12.59
C PRO A 31 6.34 10.85 11.32
N LEU A 32 6.15 10.09 10.23
CA LEU A 32 5.50 10.59 9.03
C LEU A 32 4.02 10.20 9.02
N PRO A 33 3.10 11.17 8.85
CA PRO A 33 1.68 10.88 8.73
C PRO A 33 1.38 10.09 7.46
N PHE A 34 0.29 9.32 7.49
CA PHE A 34 -0.15 8.47 6.38
C PHE A 34 -0.23 9.22 5.03
N GLU A 35 -0.79 10.44 5.04
CA GLU A 35 -0.93 11.28 3.85
C GLU A 35 0.41 11.62 3.20
N ARG A 36 1.49 11.75 3.99
CA ARG A 36 2.83 11.97 3.44
C ARG A 36 3.35 10.74 2.72
N TRP A 37 3.07 9.53 3.22
CA TRP A 37 3.44 8.30 2.53
C TRP A 37 2.69 8.13 1.20
N VAL A 38 1.44 8.59 1.15
CA VAL A 38 0.66 8.65 -0.11
C VAL A 38 1.26 9.67 -1.07
N ALA A 39 1.57 10.89 -0.59
CA ALA A 39 2.18 11.94 -1.40
C ALA A 39 3.57 11.56 -1.95
N LEU A 40 4.34 10.77 -1.19
CA LEU A 40 5.64 10.24 -1.62
C LEU A 40 5.53 9.04 -2.57
N GLY A 41 4.32 8.51 -2.79
CA GLY A 41 4.09 7.35 -3.66
C GLY A 41 4.51 6.01 -3.06
N HIS A 42 4.73 5.94 -1.74
CA HIS A 42 4.98 4.66 -1.04
C HIS A 42 3.69 3.88 -0.83
N ILE A 43 2.58 4.59 -0.64
CA ILE A 43 1.25 4.01 -0.48
C ILE A 43 0.36 4.58 -1.57
N ALA A 44 -0.36 3.72 -2.28
CA ALA A 44 -1.37 4.13 -3.22
C ALA A 44 -2.76 3.82 -2.65
N PRO A 45 -3.76 4.69 -2.85
CA PRO A 45 -5.14 4.27 -2.66
C PRO A 45 -5.36 3.03 -3.51
N GLN A 46 -5.87 1.96 -2.91
CA GLN A 46 -6.45 0.88 -3.68
C GLN A 46 -7.74 1.46 -4.24
N GLN A 47 -7.61 2.21 -5.33
CA GLN A 47 -8.77 2.56 -6.12
C GLN A 47 -9.50 1.24 -6.35
N PRO A 48 -10.81 1.16 -6.10
CA PRO A 48 -11.60 -0.01 -6.42
C PRO A 48 -11.66 -0.13 -7.95
N ALA A 49 -10.55 -0.49 -8.59
CA ALA A 49 -10.56 -0.98 -9.95
C ALA A 49 -11.14 -2.40 -9.84
N ARG A 50 -12.20 -2.78 -10.55
CA ARG A 50 -12.13 -3.15 -11.97
C ARG A 50 -10.83 -3.88 -12.40
N LYS A 51 -10.09 -4.48 -11.47
CA LYS A 51 -8.86 -5.25 -11.66
C LYS A 51 -8.85 -6.48 -10.73
N ALA A 52 -10.00 -7.17 -10.69
CA ALA A 52 -10.02 -8.62 -10.54
C ALA A 52 -9.54 -9.34 -11.82
N GLU A 53 -8.90 -8.62 -12.77
CA GLU A 53 -8.40 -9.16 -14.02
C GLU A 53 -6.86 -9.08 -14.07
N LYS A 54 -6.18 -9.60 -13.04
CA LYS A 54 -4.81 -10.14 -13.20
C LYS A 54 -4.39 -11.04 -12.03
N ALA A 55 -5.31 -11.86 -11.54
CA ALA A 55 -4.98 -13.01 -10.68
C ALA A 55 -5.65 -14.32 -11.18
N ALA A 56 -6.24 -14.30 -12.39
CA ALA A 56 -6.81 -15.46 -13.07
C ALA A 56 -6.00 -15.88 -14.33
N ALA A 57 -4.77 -15.38 -14.50
CA ALA A 57 -3.92 -15.67 -15.64
C ALA A 57 -2.55 -16.20 -15.19
N ALA A 58 -2.60 -17.33 -14.50
CA ALA A 58 -1.58 -18.39 -14.44
C ALA A 58 -2.38 -19.58 -13.87
N GLY A 59 -3.08 -20.38 -14.69
CA GLY A 59 -2.57 -20.99 -15.91
C GLY A 59 -1.85 -22.26 -15.49
#